data_AF-A0AA51BBZ5-F1
#
_entry.id   AF-A0AA51BBZ5-F1
#
_cell.length_a   1.000
_cell.length_b   1.000
_cell.length_c   1.000
_cell.angle_alpha   90.00
_cell.angle_beta   90.00
_cell.angle_gamma   90.00
#
_symmetry.space_group_name_H-M   'P 1'
#
loop_
_entity.id
_entity.type
_entity.pdbx_description
1 polymer ?
#
loop_
_entity_poly.entity_id
_entity_poly.type
_entity_poly.pdbx_seq_one_letter_code
_entity_poly.pdbx_strand_id
1 'polypeptide(L)' 'NIMCPGMTLPGARMSQVDKGNVVAVMAEGKQHALAVGITSLSTDD' A
#
# COMPACT_ATOMS: atom_id res chain seq x y z
N ASN A 1 2.06 11.15 1.05
CA ASN A 1 1.20 10.08 1.62
C ASN A 1 0.38 9.44 0.52
N ILE A 2 0.15 8.14 0.60
CA ILE A 2 -0.76 7.39 -0.27
C ILE A 2 -2.10 7.32 0.47
N MET A 3 -3.19 7.62 -0.23
CA MET A 3 -4.53 7.70 0.36
C MET A 3 -5.35 6.47 -0.02
N CYS A 4 -6.32 6.08 0.82
CA CYS A 4 -7.15 4.89 0.64
C CYS A 4 -7.81 4.78 -0.75
N PRO A 5 -8.32 5.87 -1.38
CA PRO A 5 -8.89 5.77 -2.72
C PRO A 5 -7.91 5.25 -3.78
N GLY A 6 -6.59 5.48 -3.63
CA GLY A 6 -5.60 4.92 -4.55
C GLY A 6 -5.37 3.41 -4.38
N MET A 7 -5.80 2.84 -3.25
CA MET A 7 -5.61 1.44 -2.88
C MET A 7 -6.88 0.59 -3.01
N THR A 8 -8.02 1.19 -3.33
CA THR A 8 -9.33 0.52 -3.50
C THR A 8 -9.86 0.54 -4.93
N LEU A 9 -9.06 0.99 -5.90
CA LEU A 9 -9.39 0.94 -7.33
C LEU A 9 -9.23 -0.48 -7.90
N PRO A 10 -9.85 -0.79 -9.07
CA PRO A 10 -9.80 -2.14 -9.67
C PRO A 10 -8.39 -2.73 -9.88
N GLY A 11 -7.38 -1.88 -10.11
CA GLY A 11 -5.98 -2.31 -10.29
C GLY A 11 -5.16 -2.37 -9.00
N ALA A 12 -5.71 -1.94 -7.87
CA ALA A 12 -5.00 -1.92 -6.61
C ALA A 12 -5.01 -3.30 -5.95
N ARG A 13 -3.90 -3.64 -5.30
CA ARG A 13 -3.74 -4.87 -4.53
C ARG A 13 -3.13 -4.51 -3.19
N MET A 14 -3.78 -4.92 -2.11
CA MET A 14 -3.27 -4.75 -0.74
C MET A 14 -2.90 -6.11 -0.16
N SER A 15 -1.77 -6.15 0.53
CA SER A 15 -1.44 -7.26 1.42
C SER A 15 -2.09 -6.98 2.78
N GLN A 16 -2.46 -8.02 3.51
CA GLN A 16 -2.99 -7.87 4.86
C GLN A 16 -1.89 -7.39 5.80
N VAL A 17 -2.02 -6.16 6.31
CA VAL A 17 -1.01 -5.48 7.12
C VAL A 17 -1.67 -4.61 8.19
N ASP A 18 -1.16 -4.71 9.41
CA ASP A 18 -1.56 -3.89 10.56
C ASP A 18 -1.07 -2.45 10.46
N LYS A 19 -1.69 -1.55 11.23
CA LYS A 19 -1.23 -0.17 11.39
C LYS A 19 0.16 -0.12 12.06
N GLY A 20 1.04 0.72 11.54
CA GLY A 20 2.39 0.97 12.06
C GLY A 20 3.48 0.09 11.43
N ASN A 21 3.13 -0.79 10.51
CA ASN A 21 4.09 -1.67 9.83
C ASN A 21 4.80 -0.95 8.68
N VAL A 22 6.07 -1.30 8.48
CA VAL A 22 6.86 -0.84 7.34
C VAL A 22 6.41 -1.60 6.10
N VAL A 23 6.12 -0.87 5.02
CA VAL A 23 5.62 -1.41 3.76
C VAL A 23 6.39 -0.87 2.57
N ALA A 24 6.50 -1.68 1.52
CA ALA A 24 6.98 -1.27 0.21
C ALA A 24 5.80 -0.91 -0.69
N VAL A 25 5.92 0.20 -1.41
CA VAL A 25 4.91 0.66 -2.37
C VAL A 25 5.29 0.17 -3.75
N MET A 26 4.46 -0.70 -4.30
CA MET A 26 4.64 -1.31 -5.62
C MET A 26 3.70 -0.66 -6.64
N ALA A 27 4.12 -0.60 -7.90
CA ALA A 27 3.27 -0.22 -9.02
C ALA A 27 3.23 -1.35 -10.05
N GLU A 28 2.08 -1.53 -10.70
CA GLU A 28 1.92 -2.52 -11.76
C GLU A 28 2.96 -2.30 -12.87
N GLY A 29 3.58 -3.39 -13.33
CA GLY A 29 4.63 -3.34 -14.35
C GLY A 29 5.99 -2.81 -13.87
N LYS A 30 6.19 -2.55 -12.57
CA LYS A 30 7.50 -2.19 -11.99
C LYS A 30 8.07 -3.33 -11.17
N GLN A 31 9.35 -3.64 -11.40
CA GLN A 31 10.08 -4.68 -10.65
C GLN A 31 10.53 -4.20 -9.26
N HIS A 32 10.79 -2.90 -9.12
CA HIS A 32 11.30 -2.32 -7.87
C HIS A 32 10.24 -1.48 -7.17
N ALA A 33 10.35 -1.41 -5.84
CA ALA A 33 9.52 -0.53 -5.03
C ALA A 33 9.75 0.94 -5.41
N LEU A 34 8.67 1.70 -5.51
CA LEU A 34 8.72 3.13 -5.78
C LEU A 34 8.88 3.96 -4.52
N ALA A 35 8.47 3.42 -3.37
CA ALA A 35 8.63 4.04 -2.07
C ALA A 35 8.63 3.00 -0.95
N VAL A 36 9.10 3.43 0.23
CA VAL A 36 8.94 2.72 1.50
C VAL A 36 8.15 3.63 2.43
N GLY A 37 7.18 3.09 3.17
CA GLY A 37 6.30 3.86 4.05
C GLY A 37 5.92 3.08 5.31
N ILE A 38 5.17 3.75 6.19
CA ILE A 38 4.59 3.16 7.39
C ILE A 38 3.06 3.28 7.28
N THR A 39 2.34 2.19 7.52
CA THR A 39 0.88 2.17 7.47
C THR A 39 0.28 3.04 8.58
N SER A 40 -0.61 3.97 8.21
CA SER A 40 -1.33 4.82 9.18
C SER A 40 -2.69 4.24 9.60
N LEU A 41 -3.18 3.25 8.84
CA LEU A 41 -4.42 2.48 9.02
C LEU A 41 -4.10 1.01 8.73
N SER A 42 -4.87 0.08 9.29
CA SER A 42 -4.78 -1.32 8.89
C SER A 42 -5.44 -1.52 7.52
N THR A 43 -5.24 -2.69 6.91
CA THR A 43 -5.85 -3.00 5.60
C THR A 43 -7.35 -3.30 5.71
N ASP A 44 -7.81 -3.68 6.90
CA ASP A 44 -9.22 -4.02 7.17
C ASP A 44 -10.08 -2.79 7.58
N ASP A 45 -9.44 -1.63 7.84
CA ASP A 45 -10.10 -0.35 8.16
C ASP A 45 -10.41 0.48 6.89
#